data_AF-A0AAW0P1X4-F1
#
_entry.id   AF-A0AAW0P1X4-F1
#
_cell.length_a   1.000
_cell.length_b   1.000
_cell.length_c   1.000
_cell.angle_alpha   90.00
_cell.angle_beta   90.00
_cell.angle_gamma   90.00
#
_symmetry.space_group_name_H-M   'P 1'
#
loop_
_entity.id
_entity.type
_entity.pdbx_description
1 polymer ?
#
loop_
_entity_poly.entity_id
_entity_poly.type
_entity_poly.pdbx_seq_one_letter_code
_entity_poly.pdbx_strand_id
1 'polypeptide(L)'
;MPGMVMFRRRWSVGSDDLVLPALFLFLLHCIWLVVLSVVLFGLPYGSDQSCSVTLVDHGRGYLGILVSCLICESAIMWLSMRGSILYTQPREAVQYVLYIRLAILLVELVYAVVGIAWLVQYYQPCSDVTAKNLALGIVACNWL
;
A
#
# COMPACT_ATOMS: atom_id res chain seq x y z
N MET A 1 28.67 -2.45 -11.61
CA MET A 1 27.34 -2.50 -12.24
C MET A 1 26.90 -1.08 -12.56
N PRO A 2 26.42 -0.75 -13.78
CA PRO A 2 26.01 0.63 -14.07
C PRO A 2 24.81 1.01 -13.19
N GLY A 3 24.82 2.19 -12.57
CA GLY A 3 23.71 2.68 -11.74
C GLY A 3 22.41 2.90 -12.53
N MET A 4 21.26 2.83 -11.86
CA MET A 4 19.95 3.11 -12.45
C MET A 4 19.78 4.62 -12.69
N VAL A 5 19.14 5.04 -13.79
CA VAL A 5 18.94 6.47 -14.09
C VAL A 5 17.47 6.83 -13.91
N MET A 6 17.13 7.46 -12.80
CA MET A 6 15.77 7.93 -12.50
C MET A 6 15.76 9.44 -12.42
N PHE A 7 14.71 10.08 -12.95
CA PHE A 7 14.57 11.55 -12.97
C PHE A 7 15.78 12.28 -13.57
N ARG A 8 16.38 11.74 -14.65
CA ARG A 8 17.62 12.25 -15.29
C ARG A 8 18.86 12.27 -14.39
N ARG A 9 18.85 11.64 -13.20
CA ARG A 9 20.02 11.48 -12.32
C ARG A 9 20.45 10.02 -12.24
N ARG A 10 21.76 9.75 -12.23
CA ARG A 10 22.30 8.40 -11.99
C ARG A 10 22.30 8.09 -10.50
N TRP A 11 21.66 6.99 -10.12
CA TRP A 11 21.59 6.47 -8.76
C TRP A 11 22.53 5.28 -8.63
N SER A 12 23.26 5.19 -7.51
CA SER A 12 24.19 4.09 -7.22
C SER A 12 23.49 2.85 -6.66
N VAL A 13 22.21 2.67 -6.98
CA VAL A 13 21.37 1.55 -6.51
C VAL A 13 21.27 0.54 -7.65
N GLY A 14 21.64 -0.71 -7.38
CA GLY A 14 21.43 -1.82 -8.29
C GLY A 14 19.96 -2.26 -8.29
N SER A 15 19.51 -2.88 -9.38
CA SER A 15 18.19 -3.52 -9.40
C SER A 15 18.06 -4.59 -8.32
N ASP A 16 19.16 -5.27 -8.01
CA ASP A 16 19.19 -6.39 -7.06
C ASP A 16 19.01 -5.91 -5.61
N ASP A 17 19.41 -4.67 -5.31
CA ASP A 17 19.24 -4.04 -4.00
C ASP A 17 17.76 -3.71 -3.69
N LEU A 18 16.89 -3.71 -4.71
CA LEU A 18 15.46 -3.42 -4.57
C LEU A 18 14.62 -4.65 -4.16
N VAL A 19 15.18 -5.87 -4.26
CA VAL A 19 14.46 -7.10 -3.90
C VAL A 19 14.18 -7.14 -2.41
N LEU A 20 15.18 -6.84 -1.58
CA LEU A 20 15.07 -6.88 -0.13
C LEU A 20 14.00 -5.90 0.41
N PRO A 21 14.00 -4.60 0.05
CA PRO A 21 12.95 -3.69 0.47
C PRO A 21 11.58 -4.06 -0.11
N ALA A 22 11.49 -4.52 -1.36
CA ALA A 22 10.22 -4.96 -1.94
C ALA A 22 9.63 -6.18 -1.22
N LEU A 23 10.46 -7.15 -0.82
CA LEU A 23 10.03 -8.31 -0.05
C LEU A 23 9.53 -7.92 1.34
N PHE A 24 10.24 -7.03 2.04
CA PHE A 24 9.83 -6.57 3.36
C PHE A 24 8.47 -5.86 3.31
N LEU A 25 8.29 -4.93 2.37
CA LEU A 25 7.02 -4.24 2.16
C LEU A 25 5.90 -5.22 1.77
N PHE A 26 6.19 -6.20 0.91
CA PHE A 26 5.24 -7.24 0.54
C PHE A 26 4.74 -8.04 1.73
N LEU A 27 5.63 -8.43 2.65
CA LEU A 27 5.23 -9.16 3.85
C LEU A 27 4.36 -8.30 4.78
N LEU A 28 4.72 -7.03 4.96
CA LEU A 28 3.91 -6.10 5.75
C LEU A 28 2.52 -5.89 5.15
N HIS A 29 2.42 -5.63 3.84
CA HIS A 29 1.14 -5.48 3.15
C HIS A 29 0.32 -6.76 3.17
N CYS A 30 0.95 -7.93 3.08
CA CYS A 30 0.26 -9.21 3.24
C CYS A 30 -0.37 -9.36 4.63
N ILE A 31 0.38 -9.04 5.69
CA ILE A 31 -0.13 -9.10 7.07
C ILE A 31 -1.31 -8.14 7.22
N TRP A 32 -1.18 -6.91 6.76
CA TRP A 32 -2.25 -5.92 6.83
C TRP A 32 -3.48 -6.28 6.01
N LEU A 33 -3.30 -6.84 4.82
CA LEU A 33 -4.41 -7.33 4.01
C LEU A 33 -5.21 -8.40 4.76
N VAL A 34 -4.52 -9.33 5.43
CA VAL A 34 -5.17 -10.36 6.24
C VAL A 34 -5.92 -9.74 7.42
N VAL A 35 -5.27 -8.86 8.19
CA VAL A 35 -5.90 -8.18 9.33
C VAL A 35 -7.13 -7.40 8.90
N LEU A 36 -7.02 -6.58 7.86
CA LEU A 36 -8.11 -5.73 7.40
C LEU A 36 -9.25 -6.56 6.79
N SER A 37 -8.94 -7.63 6.05
CA SER A 37 -9.93 -8.58 5.56
C SER A 37 -10.70 -9.25 6.70
N VAL A 38 -10.00 -9.79 7.70
CA VAL A 38 -10.63 -10.45 8.85
C VAL A 38 -11.53 -9.48 9.62
N VAL A 39 -11.10 -8.23 9.83
CA VAL A 39 -11.90 -7.25 10.56
C VAL A 39 -13.11 -6.77 9.74
N LEU A 40 -12.97 -6.63 8.42
CA LEU A 40 -14.04 -6.17 7.54
C LEU A 40 -15.11 -7.24 7.30
N PHE A 41 -14.72 -8.52 7.19
CA PHE A 41 -15.63 -9.63 6.90
C PHE A 41 -16.05 -10.43 8.15
N GLY A 42 -15.25 -10.43 9.21
CA GLY A 42 -15.48 -11.21 10.42
C GLY A 42 -16.35 -10.51 11.46
N LEU A 43 -16.56 -9.20 11.34
CA LEU A 43 -17.39 -8.45 12.28
C LEU A 43 -18.74 -8.08 11.66
N PRO A 44 -19.87 -8.40 12.33
CA PRO A 44 -21.17 -7.92 11.91
C PRO A 44 -21.27 -6.42 12.23
N TYR A 45 -21.14 -5.57 11.21
CA TYR A 45 -21.39 -4.14 11.34
C TYR A 45 -22.89 -3.90 11.40
N GLY A 46 -23.38 -3.32 12.50
CA GLY A 46 -24.78 -2.92 12.63
C GLY A 46 -25.12 -1.84 11.61
N SER A 47 -26.14 -2.08 10.80
CA SER A 47 -26.62 -1.14 9.76
C SER A 47 -27.28 0.12 10.32
N ASP A 48 -27.46 0.22 11.64
CA ASP A 48 -28.20 1.30 12.29
C ASP A 48 -27.40 2.60 12.47
N GLN A 49 -26.07 2.58 12.29
CA GLN A 49 -25.24 3.79 12.38
C GLN A 49 -24.61 4.11 11.02
N SER A 50 -24.94 5.26 10.45
CA SER A 50 -24.34 5.75 9.20
C SER A 50 -22.81 5.85 9.26
N CYS A 51 -22.25 6.06 10.46
CA CYS A 51 -20.81 6.05 10.74
C CYS A 51 -20.13 4.71 10.37
N SER A 52 -20.75 3.57 10.68
CA SER A 52 -20.15 2.25 10.46
C SER A 52 -20.10 1.90 8.97
N VAL A 53 -21.15 2.24 8.23
CA VAL A 53 -21.26 1.98 6.78
C VAL A 53 -20.19 2.74 6.00
N THR A 54 -20.01 4.04 6.28
CA THR A 54 -18.99 4.85 5.60
C THR A 54 -17.56 4.40 5.94
N LEU A 55 -17.33 3.90 7.15
CA LEU A 55 -16.02 3.37 7.53
C LEU A 55 -15.72 2.04 6.83
N VAL A 56 -16.72 1.16 6.73
CA VAL A 56 -16.61 -0.11 6.01
C VAL A 56 -16.33 0.14 4.52
N ASP A 57 -17.00 1.11 3.90
CA ASP A 57 -16.74 1.47 2.51
C ASP A 57 -15.35 2.10 2.32
N HIS A 58 -14.90 2.93 3.26
CA HIS A 58 -13.53 3.45 3.24
C HIS A 58 -12.49 2.32 3.40
N GLY A 59 -12.75 1.35 4.28
CA GLY A 59 -11.92 0.16 4.48
C GLY A 59 -11.87 -0.73 3.23
N ARG A 60 -12.99 -0.91 2.53
CA ARG A 60 -13.06 -1.63 1.25
C ARG A 60 -12.19 -0.97 0.17
N GLY A 61 -12.26 0.36 0.07
CA GLY A 61 -11.40 1.10 -0.86
C GLY A 61 -9.92 0.93 -0.53
N TYR A 62 -9.55 0.98 0.75
CA TYR A 62 -8.17 0.74 1.19
C TYR A 62 -7.68 -0.68 0.89
N LEU A 63 -8.56 -1.69 1.00
CA LEU A 63 -8.26 -3.07 0.60
C LEU A 63 -7.87 -3.16 -0.88
N GLY A 64 -8.59 -2.43 -1.75
CA GLY A 64 -8.24 -2.34 -3.18
C GLY A 64 -6.85 -1.75 -3.42
N ILE A 65 -6.50 -0.70 -2.66
CA ILE A 65 -5.18 -0.07 -2.74
C ILE A 65 -4.08 -1.03 -2.26
N LEU A 66 -4.27 -1.72 -1.14
CA LEU A 66 -3.36 -2.76 -0.64
C LEU A 66 -3.10 -3.87 -1.67
N VAL A 67 -4.14 -4.34 -2.36
CA VAL A 67 -4.00 -5.34 -3.42
C VAL A 67 -3.16 -4.79 -4.59
N SER A 68 -3.37 -3.54 -4.99
CA SER A 68 -2.57 -2.89 -6.04
C SER A 68 -1.08 -2.77 -5.65
N CYS A 69 -0.80 -2.50 -4.37
CA CYS A 69 0.54 -2.46 -3.80
C CYS A 69 1.22 -3.84 -3.87
N LEU A 70 0.52 -4.91 -3.51
CA LEU A 70 1.03 -6.29 -3.59
C LEU A 70 1.33 -6.72 -5.02
N ILE A 71 0.49 -6.34 -5.98
CA ILE A 71 0.73 -6.61 -7.41
C ILE A 71 2.00 -5.89 -7.87
N CYS A 72 2.19 -4.63 -7.49
CA CYS A 72 3.39 -3.88 -7.85
C CYS A 72 4.66 -4.46 -7.20
N GLU A 73 4.61 -4.82 -5.92
CA GLU A 73 5.75 -5.41 -5.20
C GLU A 73 6.14 -6.77 -5.76
N SER A 74 5.16 -7.63 -6.05
CA SER A 74 5.42 -8.91 -6.71
C SER A 74 5.99 -8.73 -8.11
N ALA A 75 5.53 -7.73 -8.88
CA ALA A 75 6.12 -7.38 -10.17
C ALA A 75 7.58 -6.90 -10.02
N ILE A 76 7.88 -6.06 -9.02
CA ILE A 76 9.26 -5.59 -8.74
C ILE A 76 10.14 -6.78 -8.35
N MET A 77 9.71 -7.64 -7.43
CA MET A 77 10.46 -8.83 -7.04
C MET A 77 10.71 -9.76 -8.24
N TRP A 78 9.68 -10.02 -9.05
CA TRP A 78 9.79 -10.89 -10.22
C TRP A 78 10.75 -10.34 -11.27
N LEU A 79 10.64 -9.05 -11.61
CA LEU A 79 11.52 -8.40 -12.57
C LEU A 79 12.95 -8.28 -12.05
N SER A 80 13.12 -8.03 -10.75
CA SER A 80 14.43 -7.93 -10.11
C SER A 80 15.13 -9.29 -10.02
N MET A 81 14.40 -10.38 -9.74
CA MET A 81 14.96 -11.74 -9.78
C MET A 81 15.32 -12.22 -11.19
N ARG A 82 14.70 -11.68 -12.24
CA ARG A 82 15.02 -11.99 -13.65
C ARG A 82 16.16 -11.15 -14.24
N GLY A 83 16.71 -10.19 -13.48
CA GLY A 83 17.83 -9.38 -13.93
C GLY A 83 19.14 -10.17 -13.97
N SER A 84 19.56 -10.65 -15.15
CA SER A 84 20.91 -11.18 -15.36
C SER A 84 21.80 -10.12 -16.02
N ILE A 85 23.09 -10.09 -15.63
CA ILE A 85 24.08 -9.07 -16.01
C ILE A 85 24.29 -8.91 -17.54
N LEU A 86 23.83 -9.89 -18.33
CA LEU A 86 23.99 -9.95 -19.79
C LEU A 86 22.77 -9.42 -20.58
N TYR A 87 21.60 -9.24 -19.95
CA TYR A 87 20.38 -8.76 -20.60
C TYR A 87 20.03 -7.35 -20.11
N THR A 88 20.11 -6.36 -21.00
CA THR A 88 19.87 -4.93 -20.71
C THR A 88 18.40 -4.51 -20.84
N GLN A 89 17.55 -5.30 -21.50
CA GLN A 89 16.11 -5.02 -21.67
C GLN A 89 15.27 -4.92 -20.38
N PRO A 90 15.49 -5.70 -19.30
CA PRO A 90 14.66 -5.59 -18.09
C PRO A 90 14.87 -4.29 -17.29
N ARG A 91 15.90 -3.48 -17.58
CA ARG A 91 16.17 -2.23 -16.85
C ARG A 91 15.17 -1.10 -17.12
N GLU A 92 14.61 -1.02 -18.33
CA GLU A 92 13.58 -0.02 -18.61
C GLU A 92 12.26 -0.39 -17.93
N ALA A 93 11.89 -1.68 -17.95
CA ALA A 93 10.66 -2.17 -17.33
C ALA A 93 10.62 -1.90 -15.81
N VAL A 94 11.72 -2.15 -15.09
CA VAL A 94 11.82 -1.86 -13.64
C VAL A 94 11.60 -0.36 -13.36
N GLN A 95 12.13 0.52 -14.21
CA GLN A 95 11.93 1.95 -14.07
C GLN A 95 10.45 2.35 -14.22
N TYR A 96 9.72 1.76 -15.18
CA TYR A 96 8.28 2.02 -15.33
C TYR A 96 7.46 1.51 -14.14
N VAL A 97 7.77 0.33 -13.60
CA VAL A 97 7.08 -0.21 -12.43
C VAL A 97 7.34 0.66 -11.18
N LEU A 98 8.55 1.21 -11.04
CA LEU A 98 8.85 2.17 -9.97
C LEU A 98 8.05 3.48 -10.10
N TYR A 99 7.84 3.99 -11.32
CA TYR A 99 6.96 5.13 -11.53
C TYR A 99 5.49 4.82 -11.19
N ILE A 100 5.00 3.63 -11.54
CA ILE A 100 3.65 3.19 -11.16
C ILE A 100 3.54 3.12 -9.63
N ARG A 101 4.55 2.56 -8.95
CA ARG A 101 4.57 2.50 -7.49
C ARG A 101 4.56 3.88 -6.85
N LEU A 102 5.31 4.83 -7.39
CA LEU A 102 5.29 6.23 -6.95
C LEU A 102 3.89 6.85 -7.12
N ALA A 103 3.20 6.58 -8.23
CA ALA A 103 1.84 7.07 -8.45
C ALA A 103 0.85 6.48 -7.44
N ILE A 104 0.96 5.18 -7.12
CA ILE A 104 0.13 4.54 -6.10
C ILE A 104 0.36 5.18 -4.73
N LEU A 105 1.62 5.49 -4.38
CA LEU A 105 1.94 6.17 -3.12
C LEU A 105 1.29 7.57 -3.01
N LEU A 106 1.15 8.29 -4.13
CA LEU A 106 0.40 9.55 -4.13
C LEU A 106 -1.10 9.34 -3.90
N VAL A 107 -1.67 8.28 -4.49
CA VAL A 107 -3.08 7.92 -4.28
C VAL A 107 -3.31 7.51 -2.82
N GLU A 108 -2.40 6.72 -2.24
CA GLU A 108 -2.42 6.35 -0.83
C GLU A 108 -2.39 7.56 0.09
N LEU A 109 -1.55 8.56 -0.21
CA LEU A 109 -1.46 9.79 0.57
C LEU A 109 -2.80 10.56 0.55
N VAL A 110 -3.40 10.72 -0.64
CA VAL A 110 -4.70 11.38 -0.76
C VAL A 110 -5.78 10.60 0.01
N TYR A 111 -5.77 9.28 -0.11
CA TYR A 111 -6.73 8.42 0.56
C TYR A 111 -6.59 8.49 2.09
N ALA A 112 -5.36 8.55 2.61
CA ALA A 112 -5.11 8.76 4.03
C ALA A 112 -5.57 10.13 4.53
N VAL A 113 -5.35 11.20 3.77
CA VAL A 113 -5.85 12.54 4.13
C VAL A 113 -7.37 12.53 4.23
N VAL A 114 -8.05 11.88 3.29
CA VAL A 114 -9.52 11.70 3.33
C VAL A 114 -9.94 10.89 4.56
N GLY A 115 -9.24 9.79 4.86
CA GLY A 115 -9.49 8.96 6.04
C GLY A 115 -9.32 9.72 7.35
N ILE A 116 -8.24 10.51 7.49
CA ILE A 116 -7.99 11.35 8.68
C ILE A 116 -9.05 12.45 8.80
N ALA A 117 -9.40 13.13 7.71
CA ALA A 117 -10.42 14.17 7.72
C ALA A 117 -11.79 13.61 8.14
N TRP A 118 -12.14 12.41 7.65
CA TRP A 118 -13.34 11.72 8.07
C TRP A 118 -13.29 11.35 9.56
N LEU A 119 -12.14 10.83 10.03
CA LEU A 119 -11.94 10.47 11.43
C LEU A 119 -12.15 11.68 12.34
N VAL A 120 -11.55 12.83 12.02
CA VAL A 120 -11.67 14.08 12.81
C VAL A 120 -13.13 14.54 12.94
N GLN A 121 -13.94 14.37 11.89
CA GLN A 121 -15.35 14.77 11.90
C GLN A 121 -16.25 13.79 12.66
N TYR A 122 -15.97 12.49 12.61
CA TYR A 122 -16.84 11.43 13.15
C TYR A 122 -16.29 10.74 14.42
N TYR A 123 -15.18 11.21 15.00
CA TYR A 123 -14.54 10.62 16.18
C TYR A 123 -15.38 10.67 17.47
N GLN A 124 -16.16 11.74 17.66
CA GLN A 124 -17.01 11.97 18.84
C GLN A 124 -18.33 11.18 18.83
N PRO A 125 -19.11 11.12 17.71
CA PRO A 125 -20.40 10.43 17.71
C PRO A 125 -20.32 8.89 17.67
N CYS A 126 -19.15 8.31 17.38
CA CYS A 126 -18.99 6.88 17.15
C CYS A 126 -18.22 6.22 18.32
N SER A 127 -18.92 5.44 19.16
CA SER A 127 -18.34 4.80 20.35
C SER A 127 -17.65 3.45 20.07
N ASP A 128 -17.62 2.99 18.83
CA ASP A 128 -17.06 1.69 18.49
C ASP A 128 -15.52 1.68 18.59
N VAL A 129 -15.01 0.94 19.58
CA VAL A 129 -13.58 0.73 19.82
C VAL A 129 -12.91 0.09 18.60
N THR A 130 -13.64 -0.78 17.88
CA THR A 130 -13.20 -1.42 16.65
C THR A 130 -12.92 -0.40 15.54
N ALA A 131 -13.77 0.62 15.39
CA ALA A 131 -13.59 1.67 14.38
C ALA A 131 -12.31 2.48 14.64
N LYS A 132 -12.00 2.74 15.92
CA LYS A 132 -10.78 3.42 16.34
C LYS A 132 -9.53 2.58 16.07
N ASN A 133 -9.57 1.28 16.35
CA ASN A 133 -8.46 0.37 16.07
C ASN A 133 -8.21 0.18 14.57
N LEU A 134 -9.27 0.10 13.76
CA LEU A 134 -9.18 0.08 12.30
C LEU A 134 -8.55 1.36 11.75
N ALA A 135 -9.00 2.52 12.23
CA ALA A 135 -8.46 3.80 11.79
C ALA A 135 -6.98 3.95 12.16
N LEU A 136 -6.59 3.57 13.38
CA LEU A 136 -5.18 3.53 13.79
C LEU A 136 -4.36 2.58 12.91
N GLY A 137 -4.91 1.41 12.56
CA GLY A 137 -4.26 0.46 11.67
C GLY A 137 -4.06 1.00 10.25
N ILE A 138 -5.08 1.66 9.69
CA ILE A 138 -4.99 2.29 8.36
C ILE A 138 -3.94 3.41 8.35
N VAL A 139 -3.92 4.26 9.38
CA VAL A 139 -2.93 5.35 9.51
C VAL A 139 -1.51 4.79 9.69
N ALA A 140 -1.33 3.76 10.51
CA ALA A 140 -0.04 3.12 10.69
C ALA A 140 0.46 2.45 9.40
N CYS A 141 -0.44 1.79 8.65
CA CYS A 141 -0.13 1.13 7.39
C CYS A 141 0.23 2.13 6.28
N ASN A 142 -0.32 3.35 6.30
CA ASN A 142 0.00 4.36 5.28
C ASN A 142 1.39 4.98 5.45
N TRP A 143 1.95 4.93 6.67
CA TRP A 143 3.27 5.49 7.00
C TRP A 143 4.42 4.46 6.97
N LEU A 144 4.10 3.17 6.84
CA LEU A 144 5.05 2.06 6.77
C LEU A 144 5.31 1.64 5.33
#